data_AF-A0A5E4K191-F1
#
_entry.id   AF-A0A5E4K191-F1
#
_cell.length_a   1.000
_cell.length_b   1.000
_cell.length_c   1.000
_cell.angle_alpha   90.00
_cell.angle_beta   90.00
_cell.angle_gamma   90.00
#
_symmetry.space_group_name_H-M   'P 1'
#
loop_
_entity.id
_entity.type
_entity.pdbx_description
1 polymer ?
#
loop_
_entity_poly.entity_id
_entity_poly.type
_entity_poly.pdbx_seq_one_letter_code
_entity_poly.pdbx_strand_id
1 'polypeptide(L)'
;MRFAHISDVHLGGWKQKQLQDLNFQSFSKALDICIEKKLDFVLIAGDLFDSAYPPIEILKETFAEFKRLKESKIPCFIIAGSHDYSISGKTFLDVLEKAGFCKNVTNAEEIGEKIILNPTIFGNVAIYGYPGKKSGLEIEDLRKIKINDCPGLFKIFMLHTTIDKAKGTLPIEAIETDLLPKADYYALGHLHIDFQYQNFVYPGPIFPNNFQELEDLHNGSFYIVDTDRNIPMQKIELPLKGVELIEIEVRNAVDATDQIISEMNKRDIEDKIILLRIKGELENGSNSDIKFPQIEESAYRRKAYFILKNTHELKTKEVETSAIEVKNIENVEEEAINIYSDQNPVDFNKFIPQLIHSLSIEKQEGEKIESFTNRIMDEAKKILKF
;
A
#
# COMPACT_ATOMS: atom_id res chain seq x y z
N MET A 1 -8.72 2.72 -31.39
CA MET A 1 -7.78 3.40 -30.46
C MET A 1 -7.21 2.38 -29.47
N ARG A 2 -5.96 2.54 -29.03
CA ARG A 2 -5.27 1.67 -28.07
C ARG A 2 -4.77 2.45 -26.87
N PHE A 3 -5.06 1.99 -25.66
CA PHE A 3 -4.66 2.67 -24.43
C PHE A 3 -4.10 1.71 -23.39
N ALA A 4 -3.32 2.25 -22.45
CA ALA A 4 -2.90 1.52 -21.26
C ALA A 4 -3.85 1.79 -20.10
N HIS A 5 -4.18 0.74 -19.35
CA HIS A 5 -4.86 0.80 -18.07
C HIS A 5 -3.89 0.39 -16.97
N ILE A 6 -3.44 1.39 -16.20
CA ILE A 6 -2.55 1.28 -15.05
C ILE A 6 -3.33 1.67 -13.79
N SER A 7 -3.02 1.05 -12.66
CA SER A 7 -3.56 1.41 -11.35
C SER A 7 -2.55 1.07 -10.25
N ASP A 8 -2.79 1.56 -9.03
CA ASP A 8 -2.13 1.11 -7.80
C ASP A 8 -0.60 1.16 -7.93
N VAL A 9 -0.11 2.34 -8.30
CA VAL A 9 1.31 2.61 -8.54
C VAL A 9 2.07 2.76 -7.23
N HIS A 10 1.46 3.41 -6.23
CA HIS A 10 1.99 3.62 -4.87
C HIS A 10 3.44 4.11 -4.83
N LEU A 11 3.78 5.10 -5.67
CA LEU A 11 5.11 5.69 -5.63
C LEU A 11 5.40 6.24 -4.22
N GLY A 12 6.45 5.72 -3.60
CA GLY A 12 6.83 6.02 -2.22
C GLY A 12 6.30 5.05 -1.15
N GLY A 13 5.59 3.97 -1.51
CA GLY A 13 5.05 3.00 -0.55
C GLY A 13 6.12 2.15 0.14
N TRP A 14 7.24 1.87 -0.56
CA TRP A 14 8.38 1.18 0.04
C TRP A 14 9.32 2.14 0.76
N LYS A 15 9.66 1.79 2.01
CA LYS A 15 10.69 2.50 2.81
C LYS A 15 12.11 2.05 2.46
N GLN A 16 12.26 0.81 2.01
CA GLN A 16 13.55 0.24 1.63
C GLN A 16 13.93 0.75 0.23
N LYS A 17 15.06 1.45 0.13
CA LYS A 17 15.47 2.14 -1.10
C LYS A 17 15.51 1.20 -2.32
N GLN A 18 16.02 -0.03 -2.16
CA GLN A 18 16.11 -1.00 -3.25
C GLN A 18 14.74 -1.40 -3.82
N LEU A 19 13.70 -1.52 -2.97
CA LEU A 19 12.34 -1.86 -3.40
C LEU A 19 11.60 -0.64 -3.94
N GLN A 20 11.85 0.54 -3.35
CA GLN A 20 11.37 1.81 -3.89
C GLN A 20 11.91 2.06 -5.30
N ASP A 21 13.20 1.74 -5.55
CA ASP A 21 13.81 1.83 -6.87
C ASP A 21 13.19 0.85 -7.86
N LEU A 22 12.85 -0.38 -7.43
CA LEU A 22 12.13 -1.33 -8.28
C LEU A 22 10.72 -0.85 -8.61
N ASN A 23 10.00 -0.27 -7.63
CA ASN A 23 8.68 0.31 -7.86
C ASN A 23 8.74 1.42 -8.92
N PHE A 24 9.70 2.35 -8.82
CA PHE A 24 9.95 3.37 -9.85
C PHE A 24 10.36 2.78 -11.21
N GLN A 25 11.27 1.81 -11.22
CA GLN A 25 11.67 1.14 -12.47
C GLN A 25 10.49 0.44 -13.13
N SER A 26 9.56 -0.10 -12.35
CA SER A 26 8.37 -0.78 -12.88
C SER A 26 7.42 0.22 -13.52
N PHE A 27 7.20 1.37 -12.85
CA PHE A 27 6.43 2.48 -13.42
C PHE A 27 7.06 2.98 -14.72
N SER A 28 8.37 3.21 -14.71
CA SER A 28 9.09 3.69 -15.89
C SER A 28 9.01 2.69 -17.05
N LYS A 29 9.18 1.40 -16.77
CA LYS A 29 9.05 0.32 -17.76
C LYS A 29 7.64 0.24 -18.34
N ALA A 30 6.60 0.43 -17.53
CA ALA A 30 5.22 0.49 -18.02
C ALA A 30 5.03 1.65 -19.02
N LEU A 31 5.52 2.84 -18.69
CA LEU A 31 5.45 4.00 -19.58
C LEU A 31 6.31 3.84 -20.84
N ASP A 32 7.48 3.22 -20.74
CA ASP A 32 8.32 2.89 -21.89
C ASP A 32 7.59 1.98 -22.87
N ILE A 33 6.93 0.94 -22.36
CA ILE A 33 6.11 0.07 -23.20
C ILE A 33 4.97 0.85 -23.88
N CYS A 34 4.37 1.82 -23.18
CA CYS A 34 3.32 2.68 -23.76
C CYS A 34 3.88 3.55 -24.91
N ILE A 35 5.06 4.13 -24.72
CA ILE A 35 5.75 4.98 -25.70
C ILE A 35 6.21 4.15 -26.91
N GLU A 36 6.88 3.03 -26.67
CA GLU A 36 7.38 2.11 -27.71
C GLU A 36 6.24 1.56 -28.58
N LYS A 37 5.14 1.16 -27.95
CA LYS A 37 3.94 0.66 -28.65
C LYS A 37 3.09 1.77 -29.24
N LYS A 38 3.45 3.05 -29.02
CA LYS A 38 2.74 4.24 -29.52
C LYS A 38 1.25 4.20 -29.17
N LEU A 39 0.95 3.96 -27.90
CA LEU A 39 -0.43 3.98 -27.42
C LEU A 39 -1.01 5.39 -27.55
N ASP A 40 -2.33 5.47 -27.78
CA ASP A 40 -3.03 6.73 -28.00
C ASP A 40 -3.16 7.55 -26.70
N PHE A 41 -3.27 6.88 -25.55
CA PHE A 41 -3.31 7.49 -24.22
C PHE A 41 -3.03 6.48 -23.09
N VAL A 42 -2.78 7.00 -21.89
CA VAL A 42 -2.61 6.21 -20.65
C VAL A 42 -3.72 6.59 -19.67
N LEU A 43 -4.31 5.58 -19.02
CA LEU A 43 -5.19 5.72 -17.87
C LEU A 43 -4.45 5.31 -16.60
N ILE A 44 -4.53 6.13 -15.55
CA ILE A 44 -4.11 5.79 -14.20
C ILE A 44 -5.35 5.81 -13.29
N ALA A 45 -5.84 4.64 -12.91
CA ALA A 45 -7.09 4.45 -12.15
C ALA A 45 -6.90 4.61 -10.62
N GLY A 46 -6.14 5.61 -10.21
CA GLY A 46 -5.89 5.95 -8.81
C GLY A 46 -4.65 5.30 -8.19
N ASP A 47 -4.37 5.71 -6.95
CA ASP A 47 -3.21 5.42 -6.13
C ASP A 47 -1.88 5.53 -6.91
N LEU A 48 -1.67 6.70 -7.52
CA LEU A 48 -0.39 7.05 -8.12
C LEU A 48 0.70 7.15 -7.03
N PHE A 49 0.36 7.77 -5.90
CA PHE A 49 1.22 7.90 -4.74
C PHE A 49 0.66 7.11 -3.56
N ASP A 50 1.55 6.67 -2.68
CA ASP A 50 1.15 6.02 -1.42
C ASP A 50 0.61 7.02 -0.37
N SER A 51 0.76 8.32 -0.62
CA SER A 51 0.27 9.40 0.24
C SER A 51 -0.10 10.61 -0.61
N ALA A 52 -1.17 11.31 -0.23
CA ALA A 52 -1.56 12.59 -0.83
C ALA A 52 -0.45 13.66 -0.78
N TYR A 53 0.51 13.51 0.15
CA TYR A 53 1.69 14.35 0.31
C TYR A 53 2.98 13.49 0.26
N PRO A 54 3.40 13.04 -0.93
CA PRO A 54 4.59 12.22 -1.07
C PRO A 54 5.87 13.05 -0.82
N PRO A 55 6.98 12.41 -0.40
CA PRO A 55 8.27 13.09 -0.25
C PRO A 55 8.77 13.74 -1.55
N ILE A 56 9.57 14.81 -1.43
CA ILE A 56 10.10 15.58 -2.57
C ILE A 56 10.91 14.71 -3.54
N GLU A 57 11.65 13.73 -3.01
CA GLU A 57 12.41 12.79 -3.83
C GLU A 57 11.51 11.96 -4.76
N ILE A 58 10.35 11.51 -4.26
CA ILE A 58 9.36 10.76 -5.04
C ILE A 58 8.81 11.66 -6.15
N LEU A 59 8.42 12.88 -5.79
CA LEU A 59 7.88 13.86 -6.74
C LEU A 59 8.85 14.18 -7.88
N LYS A 60 10.13 14.36 -7.59
CA LYS A 60 11.13 14.69 -8.60
C LYS A 60 11.21 13.62 -9.69
N GLU A 61 11.26 12.35 -9.30
CA GLU A 61 11.33 11.23 -10.23
C GLU A 61 10.00 11.06 -10.98
N THR A 62 8.86 11.19 -10.29
CA THR A 62 7.54 11.16 -10.95
C THR A 62 7.41 12.24 -12.03
N PHE A 63 7.82 13.47 -11.76
CA PHE A 63 7.78 14.56 -12.74
C PHE A 63 8.64 14.26 -13.98
N ALA A 64 9.78 13.59 -13.81
CA ALA A 64 10.62 13.18 -14.94
C ALA A 64 9.89 12.18 -15.85
N GLU A 65 9.22 11.19 -15.26
CA GLU A 65 8.45 10.18 -16.00
C GLU A 65 7.26 10.79 -16.75
N PHE A 66 6.48 11.64 -16.09
CA PHE A 66 5.38 12.34 -16.74
C PHE A 66 5.85 13.31 -17.84
N LYS A 67 7.02 13.94 -17.66
CA LYS A 67 7.64 14.77 -18.69
C LYS A 67 7.97 13.94 -19.94
N ARG A 68 8.58 12.76 -19.78
CA ARG A 68 8.89 11.84 -20.90
C ARG A 68 7.62 11.44 -21.67
N LEU A 69 6.56 11.10 -20.94
CA LEU A 69 5.28 10.72 -21.54
C LEU A 69 4.67 11.88 -22.35
N LYS A 70 4.70 13.10 -21.78
CA LYS A 70 4.25 14.34 -22.44
C LYS A 70 5.06 14.68 -23.68
N GLU A 71 6.39 14.58 -23.62
CA GLU A 71 7.29 14.82 -24.77
C GLU A 71 7.05 13.80 -25.89
N SER A 72 6.62 12.59 -25.54
CA SER A 72 6.19 11.54 -26.49
C SER A 72 4.78 11.78 -27.06
N LYS A 73 4.10 12.85 -26.65
CA LYS A 73 2.74 13.25 -27.09
C LYS A 73 1.65 12.23 -26.76
N ILE A 74 1.83 11.46 -25.69
CA ILE A 74 0.83 10.52 -25.18
C ILE A 74 0.13 11.19 -23.98
N PRO A 75 -1.15 11.56 -24.08
CA PRO A 75 -1.88 12.14 -22.96
C PRO A 75 -2.12 11.10 -21.86
N CYS A 76 -2.10 11.56 -20.61
CA CYS A 76 -2.41 10.76 -19.43
C CYS A 76 -3.70 11.27 -18.78
N PHE A 77 -4.65 10.37 -18.54
CA PHE A 77 -5.88 10.63 -17.81
C PHE A 77 -5.83 9.92 -16.46
N ILE A 78 -6.21 10.60 -15.39
CA ILE A 78 -6.06 10.10 -14.02
C ILE A 78 -7.31 10.38 -13.20
N ILE A 79 -7.56 9.53 -12.20
CA ILE A 79 -8.44 9.81 -11.06
C ILE A 79 -7.62 9.69 -9.77
N ALA A 80 -8.06 10.31 -8.69
CA ALA A 80 -7.46 10.07 -7.38
C ALA A 80 -7.87 8.68 -6.86
N GLY A 81 -6.93 7.95 -6.27
CA GLY A 81 -7.27 6.81 -5.43
C GLY A 81 -7.37 7.17 -3.95
N SER A 82 -7.57 6.15 -3.12
CA SER A 82 -7.78 6.32 -1.67
C SER A 82 -6.57 6.92 -0.94
N HIS A 83 -5.35 6.65 -1.42
CA HIS A 83 -4.09 7.18 -0.88
C HIS A 83 -3.79 8.59 -1.39
N ASP A 84 -4.11 8.86 -2.65
CA ASP A 84 -3.97 10.19 -3.27
C ASP A 84 -4.99 11.22 -2.69
N TYR A 85 -6.11 10.73 -2.15
CA TYR A 85 -7.22 11.56 -1.71
C TYR A 85 -6.92 12.35 -0.42
N SER A 86 -7.33 13.61 -0.42
CA SER A 86 -7.22 14.54 0.71
C SER A 86 -8.54 15.29 0.89
N ILE A 87 -9.09 15.29 2.10
CA ILE A 87 -10.35 16.01 2.44
C ILE A 87 -10.24 17.51 2.15
N SER A 88 -9.03 18.07 2.30
CA SER A 88 -8.78 19.48 1.99
C SER A 88 -8.86 19.82 0.49
N GLY A 89 -8.99 18.80 -0.37
CA GLY A 89 -8.90 18.93 -1.82
C GLY A 89 -7.50 19.24 -2.34
N LYS A 90 -6.50 19.35 -1.46
CA LYS A 90 -5.10 19.59 -1.85
C LYS A 90 -4.41 18.26 -2.04
N THR A 91 -4.10 17.93 -3.29
CA THR A 91 -3.36 16.73 -3.66
C THR A 91 -2.21 17.09 -4.61
N PHE A 92 -1.18 16.24 -4.69
CA PHE A 92 -0.16 16.42 -5.72
C PHE A 92 -0.64 16.09 -7.14
N LEU A 93 -1.78 15.40 -7.28
CA LEU A 93 -2.42 15.20 -8.58
C LEU A 93 -2.84 16.53 -9.21
N ASP A 94 -3.32 17.49 -8.39
CA ASP A 94 -3.67 18.83 -8.87
C ASP A 94 -2.45 19.56 -9.44
N VAL A 95 -1.28 19.37 -8.82
CA VAL A 95 -0.03 19.99 -9.28
C VAL A 95 0.40 19.39 -10.62
N LEU A 96 0.30 18.07 -10.78
CA LEU A 96 0.59 17.38 -12.05
C LEU A 96 -0.36 17.85 -13.16
N GLU A 97 -1.65 17.99 -12.86
CA GLU A 97 -2.64 18.49 -13.82
C GLU A 97 -2.36 19.95 -14.21
N LYS A 98 -2.08 20.84 -13.24
CA LYS A 98 -1.79 22.25 -13.52
C LYS A 98 -0.47 22.46 -14.27
N ALA A 99 0.51 21.56 -14.09
CA ALA A 99 1.73 21.51 -14.91
C ALA A 99 1.47 20.96 -16.33
N GLY A 100 0.27 20.44 -16.58
CA GLY A 100 -0.17 19.89 -17.86
C GLY A 100 0.47 18.55 -18.17
N PHE A 101 0.79 17.74 -17.17
CA PHE A 101 1.34 16.39 -17.33
C PHE A 101 0.26 15.32 -17.47
N CYS A 102 -0.88 15.54 -16.83
CA CYS A 102 -2.05 14.67 -16.91
C CYS A 102 -3.32 15.51 -16.89
N LYS A 103 -4.46 14.86 -17.11
CA LYS A 103 -5.78 15.44 -16.93
C LYS A 103 -6.55 14.63 -15.89
N ASN A 104 -6.98 15.27 -14.80
CA ASN A 104 -7.90 14.62 -13.89
C ASN A 104 -9.28 14.56 -14.56
N VAL A 105 -9.83 13.36 -14.73
CA VAL A 105 -11.11 13.14 -15.42
C VAL A 105 -12.31 13.14 -14.47
N THR A 106 -12.08 13.38 -13.19
CA THR A 106 -13.15 13.59 -12.21
C THR A 106 -13.85 14.90 -12.50
N ASN A 107 -15.04 14.84 -13.10
CA ASN A 107 -15.91 15.98 -13.34
C ASN A 107 -17.33 15.61 -12.94
N ALA A 108 -17.66 15.88 -11.67
CA ALA A 108 -18.92 15.51 -11.04
C ALA A 108 -19.71 16.77 -10.65
N GLU A 109 -20.99 16.78 -11.00
CA GLU A 109 -21.95 17.82 -10.60
C GLU A 109 -23.01 17.21 -9.68
N GLU A 110 -23.18 17.80 -8.50
CA GLU A 110 -24.23 17.40 -7.56
C GLU A 110 -25.55 18.10 -7.92
N ILE A 111 -26.58 17.30 -8.25
CA ILE A 111 -27.92 17.78 -8.58
C ILE A 111 -28.93 17.06 -7.69
N GLY A 112 -29.30 17.69 -6.58
CA GLY A 112 -30.14 17.10 -5.55
C GLY A 112 -29.42 15.91 -4.89
N GLU A 113 -30.03 14.74 -4.91
CA GLU A 113 -29.43 13.50 -4.37
C GLU A 113 -28.59 12.72 -5.42
N LYS A 114 -28.46 13.24 -6.65
CA LYS A 114 -27.75 12.57 -7.73
C LYS A 114 -26.41 13.24 -8.00
N ILE A 115 -25.45 12.43 -8.44
CA ILE A 115 -24.16 12.90 -8.91
C ILE A 115 -24.10 12.64 -10.42
N ILE A 116 -23.97 13.68 -11.22
CA ILE A 116 -23.87 13.59 -12.68
C ILE A 116 -22.40 13.69 -13.08
N LEU A 117 -21.86 12.65 -13.70
CA LEU A 117 -20.51 12.68 -14.28
C LEU A 117 -20.53 13.19 -15.71
N ASN A 118 -19.69 14.18 -15.96
CA ASN A 118 -19.42 14.72 -17.28
C ASN A 118 -18.18 14.03 -17.87
N PRO A 119 -18.21 13.65 -19.15
CA PRO A 119 -17.08 12.97 -19.77
C PRO A 119 -15.97 13.94 -20.14
N THR A 120 -14.73 13.45 -20.05
CA THR A 120 -13.61 13.99 -20.82
C THR A 120 -13.58 13.30 -22.18
N ILE A 121 -13.73 14.07 -23.25
CA ILE A 121 -13.76 13.55 -24.62
C ILE A 121 -12.36 13.55 -25.23
N PHE A 122 -11.95 12.42 -25.79
CA PHE A 122 -10.70 12.29 -26.52
C PHE A 122 -10.88 11.35 -27.72
N GLY A 123 -10.75 11.89 -28.95
CA GLY A 123 -11.01 11.12 -30.16
C GLY A 123 -12.45 10.59 -30.20
N ASN A 124 -12.60 9.27 -30.34
CA ASN A 124 -13.89 8.58 -30.31
C ASN A 124 -14.21 7.96 -28.93
N VAL A 125 -13.55 8.41 -27.86
CA VAL A 125 -13.70 7.89 -26.50
C VAL A 125 -14.27 8.96 -25.56
N ALA A 126 -15.18 8.55 -24.68
CA ALA A 126 -15.71 9.34 -23.58
C ALA A 126 -15.24 8.73 -22.24
N ILE A 127 -14.45 9.48 -21.47
CA ILE A 127 -13.86 9.01 -20.22
C ILE A 127 -14.59 9.66 -19.04
N TYR A 128 -15.23 8.85 -18.21
CA TYR A 128 -15.88 9.27 -16.96
C TYR A 128 -15.01 8.82 -15.79
N GLY A 129 -14.83 9.66 -14.77
CA GLY A 129 -14.03 9.32 -13.59
C GLY A 129 -14.74 9.67 -12.30
N TYR A 130 -14.57 8.80 -11.29
CA TYR A 130 -14.90 9.11 -9.90
C TYR A 130 -13.76 8.66 -8.97
N PRO A 131 -13.32 9.49 -8.02
CA PRO A 131 -12.15 9.19 -7.20
C PRO A 131 -12.47 8.16 -6.13
N GLY A 132 -11.47 7.38 -5.75
CA GLY A 132 -11.50 6.58 -4.53
C GLY A 132 -11.34 7.46 -3.31
N LYS A 133 -12.08 7.16 -2.24
CA LYS A 133 -11.98 7.88 -0.97
C LYS A 133 -11.52 6.91 0.12
N LYS A 134 -10.96 7.45 1.19
CA LYS A 134 -10.56 6.62 2.34
C LYS A 134 -11.79 5.95 2.95
N SER A 135 -11.60 4.72 3.41
CA SER A 135 -12.63 3.93 4.12
C SER A 135 -13.91 3.67 3.32
N GLY A 136 -13.85 3.67 1.98
CA GLY A 136 -15.02 3.35 1.14
C GLY A 136 -16.09 4.44 1.12
N LEU A 137 -15.77 5.68 1.52
CA LEU A 137 -16.73 6.79 1.52
C LEU A 137 -17.30 7.11 0.13
N GLU A 138 -16.66 6.64 -0.94
CA GLU A 138 -17.16 6.77 -2.30
C GLU A 138 -18.34 5.83 -2.60
N ILE A 139 -18.51 4.73 -1.87
CA ILE A 139 -19.48 3.67 -2.21
C ILE A 139 -20.92 4.21 -2.25
N GLU A 140 -21.32 5.03 -1.27
CA GLU A 140 -22.64 5.66 -1.27
C GLU A 140 -22.85 6.62 -2.44
N ASP A 141 -21.79 7.32 -2.85
CA ASP A 141 -21.82 8.24 -3.96
C ASP A 141 -21.97 7.48 -5.28
N LEU A 142 -21.23 6.38 -5.45
CA LEU A 142 -21.30 5.52 -6.64
C LEU A 142 -22.72 5.01 -6.89
N ARG A 143 -23.49 4.67 -5.83
CA ARG A 143 -24.90 4.26 -5.95
C ARG A 143 -25.81 5.37 -6.51
N LYS A 144 -25.43 6.64 -6.33
CA LYS A 144 -26.17 7.82 -6.77
C LYS A 144 -25.72 8.34 -8.15
N ILE A 145 -24.61 7.81 -8.68
CA ILE A 145 -24.03 8.31 -9.92
C ILE A 145 -24.92 8.03 -11.14
N LYS A 146 -25.01 9.04 -11.99
CA LYS A 146 -25.46 8.96 -13.39
C LYS A 146 -24.40 9.60 -14.28
N ILE A 147 -24.40 9.25 -15.55
CA ILE A 147 -23.47 9.82 -16.54
C ILE A 147 -24.26 10.66 -17.55
N ASN A 148 -23.66 11.77 -17.98
CA ASN A 148 -24.14 12.48 -19.16
C ASN A 148 -23.77 11.68 -20.41
N ASP A 149 -24.78 11.13 -21.07
CA ASP A 149 -24.58 10.17 -22.15
C ASP A 149 -23.86 10.79 -23.37
N CYS A 150 -23.05 9.98 -24.04
CA CYS A 150 -22.33 10.32 -25.26
C CYS A 150 -22.55 9.24 -26.33
N PRO A 151 -23.68 9.30 -27.05
CA PRO A 151 -24.00 8.31 -28.07
C PRO A 151 -22.94 8.24 -29.17
N GLY A 152 -22.54 7.02 -29.54
CA GLY A 152 -21.56 6.77 -30.61
C GLY A 152 -20.09 6.86 -30.20
N LEU A 153 -19.80 7.21 -28.94
CA LEU A 153 -18.44 7.14 -28.39
C LEU A 153 -18.25 5.86 -27.56
N PHE A 154 -17.02 5.35 -27.56
CA PHE A 154 -16.61 4.26 -26.67
C PHE A 154 -16.47 4.80 -25.24
N LYS A 155 -17.25 4.28 -24.30
CA LYS A 155 -17.34 4.81 -22.94
C LYS A 155 -16.40 4.06 -22.01
N ILE A 156 -15.51 4.80 -21.37
CA ILE A 156 -14.62 4.30 -20.33
C ILE A 156 -15.07 4.88 -18.99
N PHE A 157 -15.24 4.03 -18.00
CA PHE A 157 -15.54 4.44 -16.64
C PHE A 157 -14.37 4.10 -15.71
N MET A 158 -13.64 5.11 -15.28
CA MET A 158 -12.53 4.99 -14.34
C MET A 158 -13.04 5.11 -12.90
N LEU A 159 -12.77 4.10 -12.08
CA LEU A 159 -13.15 4.05 -10.66
C LEU A 159 -12.01 3.47 -9.85
N HIS A 160 -11.82 3.96 -8.62
CA HIS A 160 -10.88 3.38 -7.67
C HIS A 160 -11.67 2.92 -6.45
N THR A 161 -12.15 1.68 -6.49
CA THR A 161 -13.13 1.16 -5.51
C THR A 161 -13.20 -0.37 -5.56
N THR A 162 -13.96 -0.97 -4.64
CA THR A 162 -14.24 -2.41 -4.62
C THR A 162 -15.58 -2.72 -5.25
N ILE A 163 -15.65 -3.71 -6.16
CA ILE A 163 -16.91 -4.22 -6.72
C ILE A 163 -17.36 -5.53 -6.06
N ASP A 164 -18.67 -5.79 -6.06
CA ASP A 164 -19.29 -6.99 -5.46
C ASP A 164 -18.72 -8.31 -6.01
N LYS A 165 -18.31 -8.34 -7.28
CA LYS A 165 -17.74 -9.52 -7.94
C LYS A 165 -16.27 -9.81 -7.57
N ALA A 166 -15.54 -8.80 -7.09
CA ALA A 166 -14.11 -8.90 -6.82
C ALA A 166 -13.78 -9.02 -5.33
N LYS A 167 -14.67 -8.58 -4.43
CA LYS A 167 -14.41 -8.52 -2.98
C LYS A 167 -14.11 -9.88 -2.33
N GLY A 168 -14.60 -10.99 -2.89
CA GLY A 168 -14.48 -12.32 -2.30
C GLY A 168 -15.04 -12.36 -0.85
N THR A 169 -14.18 -12.74 0.10
CA THR A 169 -14.47 -12.79 1.54
C THR A 169 -13.93 -11.58 2.32
N LEU A 170 -13.40 -10.56 1.64
CA LEU A 170 -12.83 -9.40 2.29
C LEU A 170 -13.93 -8.62 3.03
N PRO A 171 -13.70 -8.21 4.29
CA PRO A 171 -14.67 -7.46 5.09
C PRO A 171 -14.66 -5.97 4.72
N ILE A 172 -14.80 -5.67 3.43
CA ILE A 172 -14.79 -4.31 2.87
C ILE A 172 -16.11 -4.02 2.16
N GLU A 173 -16.53 -2.76 2.18
CA GLU A 173 -17.69 -2.32 1.40
C GLU A 173 -17.41 -2.44 -0.10
N ALA A 174 -18.46 -2.72 -0.86
CA ALA A 174 -18.37 -2.91 -2.29
C ALA A 174 -19.59 -2.35 -3.00
N ILE A 175 -19.38 -1.79 -4.19
CA ILE A 175 -20.46 -1.35 -5.07
C ILE A 175 -20.96 -2.53 -5.89
N GLU A 176 -22.28 -2.65 -6.01
CA GLU A 176 -22.91 -3.60 -6.89
C GLU A 176 -22.70 -3.18 -8.35
N THR A 177 -22.07 -4.07 -9.14
CA THR A 177 -21.79 -3.84 -10.58
C THR A 177 -23.04 -3.40 -11.37
N ASP A 178 -24.22 -3.92 -11.04
CA ASP A 178 -25.48 -3.59 -11.71
C ASP A 178 -26.03 -2.18 -11.42
N LEU A 179 -25.57 -1.53 -10.34
CA LEU A 179 -25.97 -0.16 -10.00
C LEU A 179 -25.17 0.89 -10.75
N LEU A 180 -24.00 0.52 -11.28
CA LEU A 180 -23.15 1.43 -12.02
C LEU A 180 -23.74 1.77 -13.39
N PRO A 181 -23.65 3.03 -13.84
CA PRO A 181 -23.96 3.40 -15.22
C PRO A 181 -23.25 2.51 -16.25
N LYS A 182 -23.95 2.20 -17.35
CA LYS A 182 -23.42 1.34 -18.42
C LYS A 182 -22.27 2.03 -19.17
N ALA A 183 -21.14 1.35 -19.27
CA ALA A 183 -19.98 1.74 -20.05
C ALA A 183 -19.44 0.54 -20.85
N ASP A 184 -18.63 0.81 -21.88
CA ASP A 184 -18.01 -0.23 -22.70
C ASP A 184 -16.79 -0.84 -21.99
N TYR A 185 -16.11 -0.08 -21.13
CA TYR A 185 -14.98 -0.56 -20.33
C TYR A 185 -14.96 0.11 -18.95
N TYR A 186 -14.76 -0.68 -17.88
CA TYR A 186 -14.56 -0.17 -16.53
C TYR A 186 -13.10 -0.37 -16.12
N ALA A 187 -12.37 0.74 -16.04
CA ALA A 187 -10.99 0.80 -15.60
C ALA A 187 -10.96 0.95 -14.07
N LEU A 188 -10.81 -0.18 -13.36
CA LEU A 188 -10.83 -0.22 -11.90
C LEU A 188 -9.42 -0.21 -11.30
N GLY A 189 -9.30 0.43 -10.15
CA GLY A 189 -8.18 0.33 -9.22
C GLY A 189 -8.64 0.02 -7.81
N HIS A 190 -7.72 -0.05 -6.83
CA HIS A 190 -7.90 -0.26 -5.38
C HIS A 190 -7.58 -1.68 -4.90
N LEU A 191 -8.09 -2.71 -5.59
CA LEU A 191 -7.76 -4.08 -5.25
C LEU A 191 -6.47 -4.46 -5.96
N HIS A 192 -5.43 -4.79 -5.20
CA HIS A 192 -4.12 -5.21 -5.71
C HIS A 192 -4.16 -6.66 -6.20
N ILE A 193 -5.01 -6.93 -7.18
CA ILE A 193 -5.24 -8.23 -7.79
C ILE A 193 -5.37 -8.08 -9.31
N ASP A 194 -4.95 -9.11 -10.04
CA ASP A 194 -5.32 -9.26 -11.44
C ASP A 194 -6.70 -9.92 -11.51
N PHE A 195 -7.73 -9.12 -11.86
CA PHE A 195 -9.10 -9.59 -11.89
C PHE A 195 -9.86 -9.03 -13.07
N GLN A 196 -10.60 -9.90 -13.75
CA GLN A 196 -11.50 -9.52 -14.82
C GLN A 196 -12.88 -10.14 -14.62
N TYR A 197 -13.91 -9.31 -14.66
CA TYR A 197 -15.30 -9.73 -14.76
C TYR A 197 -15.97 -8.97 -15.90
N GLN A 198 -16.25 -9.67 -17.01
CA GLN A 198 -16.76 -9.04 -18.24
C GLN A 198 -15.80 -7.91 -18.70
N ASN A 199 -16.27 -6.66 -18.69
CA ASN A 199 -15.51 -5.46 -19.02
C ASN A 199 -15.05 -4.66 -17.78
N PHE A 200 -15.21 -5.21 -16.58
CA PHE A 200 -14.61 -4.71 -15.34
C PHE A 200 -13.23 -5.33 -15.15
N VAL A 201 -12.21 -4.49 -15.06
CA VAL A 201 -10.82 -4.93 -15.01
C VAL A 201 -10.11 -4.26 -13.86
N TYR A 202 -9.46 -5.04 -13.00
CA TYR A 202 -8.39 -4.59 -12.10
C TYR A 202 -7.06 -5.05 -12.71
N PRO A 203 -6.13 -4.13 -13.00
CA PRO A 203 -4.87 -4.46 -13.65
C PRO A 203 -3.82 -5.05 -12.70
N GLY A 204 -4.10 -5.02 -11.38
CA GLY A 204 -3.11 -5.19 -10.32
C GLY A 204 -2.18 -3.98 -10.18
N PRO A 205 -1.31 -4.00 -9.17
CA PRO A 205 -0.31 -2.95 -9.01
C PRO A 205 0.80 -3.10 -10.04
N ILE A 206 1.41 -1.98 -10.44
CA ILE A 206 2.61 -2.01 -11.30
C ILE A 206 3.84 -2.56 -10.58
N PHE A 207 3.84 -2.60 -9.25
CA PHE A 207 4.81 -3.32 -8.45
C PHE A 207 4.15 -3.72 -7.11
N PRO A 208 4.31 -4.95 -6.62
CA PRO A 208 3.80 -5.35 -5.32
C PRO A 208 4.29 -4.45 -4.18
N ASN A 209 3.38 -4.02 -3.30
CA ASN A 209 3.61 -2.95 -2.33
C ASN A 209 3.87 -3.43 -0.90
N ASN A 210 3.76 -4.74 -0.64
CA ASN A 210 4.10 -5.33 0.64
C ASN A 210 4.60 -6.77 0.49
N PHE A 211 4.94 -7.41 1.62
CA PHE A 211 5.43 -8.79 1.65
C PHE A 211 4.44 -9.78 1.03
N GLN A 212 3.15 -9.67 1.40
CA GLN A 212 2.11 -10.60 0.96
C GLN A 212 1.87 -10.47 -0.55
N GLU A 213 1.81 -9.25 -1.07
CA GLU A 213 1.66 -9.03 -2.50
C GLU A 213 2.87 -9.53 -3.30
N LEU A 214 4.10 -9.39 -2.78
CA LEU A 214 5.29 -9.93 -3.44
C LEU A 214 5.22 -11.47 -3.53
N GLU A 215 4.67 -12.12 -2.52
CA GLU A 215 4.44 -13.57 -2.51
C GLU A 215 3.33 -13.98 -3.47
N ASP A 216 2.20 -13.27 -3.47
CA ASP A 216 1.03 -13.65 -4.26
C ASP A 216 1.21 -13.32 -5.75
N LEU A 217 1.70 -12.11 -6.05
CA LEU A 217 1.76 -11.57 -7.42
C LEU A 217 3.10 -11.80 -8.10
N HIS A 218 4.19 -11.91 -7.33
CA HIS A 218 5.59 -12.05 -7.78
C HIS A 218 6.16 -10.88 -8.59
N ASN A 219 5.35 -10.23 -9.43
CA ASN A 219 5.70 -9.05 -10.21
C ASN A 219 4.44 -8.19 -10.43
N GLY A 220 4.61 -6.98 -10.96
CA GLY A 220 3.48 -6.11 -11.25
C GLY A 220 3.00 -6.22 -12.69
N SER A 221 1.84 -5.64 -12.98
CA SER A 221 1.26 -5.72 -14.32
C SER A 221 0.42 -4.50 -14.67
N PHE A 222 0.06 -4.40 -15.95
CA PHE A 222 -0.97 -3.48 -16.43
C PHE A 222 -1.64 -4.05 -17.69
N TYR A 223 -2.70 -3.42 -18.19
CA TYR A 223 -3.39 -3.85 -19.40
C TYR A 223 -3.22 -2.88 -20.56
N ILE A 224 -3.11 -3.40 -21.78
CA ILE A 224 -3.30 -2.64 -23.02
C ILE A 224 -4.62 -3.06 -23.63
N VAL A 225 -5.46 -2.09 -23.97
CA VAL A 225 -6.82 -2.30 -24.47
C VAL A 225 -6.98 -1.65 -25.84
N ASP A 226 -7.66 -2.34 -26.76
CA ASP A 226 -8.01 -1.83 -28.09
C ASP A 226 -9.53 -1.65 -28.21
N THR A 227 -9.99 -0.47 -28.62
CA THR A 227 -11.40 -0.10 -28.76
C THR A 227 -12.06 -0.66 -30.02
N ASP A 228 -11.28 -1.08 -31.03
CA ASP A 228 -11.80 -1.34 -32.38
C ASP A 228 -12.23 -2.80 -32.60
N ARG A 229 -12.09 -3.64 -31.57
CA ARG A 229 -12.44 -5.07 -31.57
C ARG A 229 -13.26 -5.41 -30.33
N ASN A 230 -13.67 -6.66 -30.17
CA ASN A 230 -14.40 -7.23 -29.02
C ASN A 230 -13.59 -7.13 -27.70
N ILE A 231 -13.20 -5.91 -27.34
CA ILE A 231 -12.24 -5.45 -26.33
C ILE A 231 -11.11 -6.45 -26.09
N PRO A 232 -10.23 -6.72 -27.07
CA PRO A 232 -9.06 -7.53 -26.82
C PRO A 232 -8.17 -6.75 -25.84
N MET A 233 -8.10 -7.27 -24.63
CA MET A 233 -7.25 -6.77 -23.58
C MET A 233 -6.04 -7.68 -23.45
N GLN A 234 -4.85 -7.08 -23.43
CA GLN A 234 -3.59 -7.80 -23.27
C GLN A 234 -2.99 -7.39 -21.94
N LYS A 235 -2.86 -8.35 -21.03
CA LYS A 235 -2.05 -8.17 -19.82
C LYS A 235 -0.57 -8.07 -20.20
N ILE A 236 0.10 -7.10 -19.61
CA ILE A 236 1.54 -6.87 -19.74
C ILE A 236 2.15 -7.05 -18.35
N GLU A 237 2.89 -8.14 -18.17
CA GLU A 237 3.67 -8.41 -16.96
C GLU A 237 4.94 -7.55 -16.93
N LEU A 238 5.35 -7.13 -15.73
CA LEU A 238 6.55 -6.31 -15.47
C LEU A 238 7.53 -7.07 -14.57
N PRO A 239 8.11 -8.20 -15.04
CA PRO A 239 9.11 -8.92 -14.26
C PRO A 239 10.40 -8.10 -14.23
N LEU A 240 10.74 -7.57 -13.06
CA LEU A 240 12.01 -6.86 -12.82
C LEU A 240 13.03 -7.73 -12.09
N LYS A 241 12.59 -8.42 -11.03
CA LYS A 241 13.39 -9.35 -10.23
C LYS A 241 12.56 -10.58 -9.93
N GLY A 242 13.21 -11.74 -9.84
CA GLY A 242 12.55 -12.94 -9.33
C GLY A 242 12.29 -12.81 -7.82
N VAL A 243 11.28 -13.52 -7.33
CA VAL A 243 10.94 -13.59 -5.90
C VAL A 243 11.13 -15.04 -5.44
N GLU A 244 11.76 -15.23 -4.29
CA GLU A 244 11.98 -16.54 -3.67
C GLU A 244 11.49 -16.53 -2.23
N LEU A 245 10.48 -17.36 -1.92
CA LEU A 245 9.95 -17.54 -0.57
C LEU A 245 10.73 -18.63 0.17
N ILE A 246 11.29 -18.26 1.31
CA ILE A 246 11.93 -19.15 2.26
C ILE A 246 11.12 -19.10 3.56
N GLU A 247 10.36 -20.15 3.80
CA GLU A 247 9.57 -20.32 5.03
C GLU A 247 10.24 -21.34 5.95
N ILE A 248 10.48 -20.97 7.20
CA ILE A 248 11.20 -21.79 8.18
C ILE A 248 10.49 -21.76 9.52
N GLU A 249 10.29 -22.93 10.11
CA GLU A 249 9.83 -23.08 11.49
C GLU A 249 11.04 -23.15 12.44
N VAL A 250 11.08 -22.24 13.42
CA VAL A 250 12.18 -22.13 14.39
C VAL A 250 11.64 -22.36 15.80
N ARG A 251 12.31 -23.24 16.54
CA ARG A 251 12.00 -23.54 17.97
C ARG A 251 13.13 -23.20 18.93
N ASN A 252 14.36 -23.08 18.44
CA ASN A 252 15.53 -22.69 19.21
C ASN A 252 16.18 -21.47 18.55
N ALA A 253 16.21 -20.34 19.25
CA ALA A 253 16.73 -19.10 18.70
C ALA A 253 18.25 -19.18 18.41
N VAL A 254 18.98 -20.00 19.16
CA VAL A 254 20.45 -20.15 19.04
C VAL A 254 20.84 -20.77 17.69
N ASP A 255 20.11 -21.79 17.25
CA ASP A 255 20.39 -22.52 16.00
C ASP A 255 19.70 -21.88 14.78
N ALA A 256 18.75 -20.97 15.01
CA ALA A 256 17.93 -20.37 13.98
C ALA A 256 18.75 -19.73 12.85
N THR A 257 19.83 -19.02 13.22
CA THR A 257 20.68 -18.31 12.25
C THR A 257 21.29 -19.30 11.25
N ASP A 258 21.90 -20.38 11.74
CA ASP A 258 22.55 -21.39 10.91
C ASP A 258 21.54 -22.19 10.09
N GLN A 259 20.37 -22.50 10.67
CA GLN A 259 19.27 -23.15 9.95
C GLN A 259 18.80 -22.30 8.77
N ILE A 260 18.57 -21.00 8.98
CA ILE A 260 18.13 -20.08 7.92
C ILE A 260 19.17 -19.98 6.82
N ILE A 261 20.45 -19.84 7.17
CA ILE A 261 21.56 -19.78 6.20
C ILE A 261 21.65 -21.09 5.41
N SER A 262 21.52 -22.25 6.08
CA SER A 262 21.57 -23.57 5.44
C SER A 262 20.43 -23.77 4.44
N GLU A 263 19.19 -23.41 4.80
CA GLU A 263 18.04 -23.48 3.89
C GLU A 263 18.20 -22.53 2.71
N MET A 264 18.70 -21.33 2.95
CA MET A 264 18.99 -20.38 1.89
C MET A 264 20.03 -20.94 0.91
N ASN A 265 21.07 -21.61 1.41
CA ASN A 265 22.13 -22.23 0.59
C ASN A 265 21.65 -23.32 -0.36
N LYS A 266 20.49 -23.93 -0.10
CA LYS A 266 19.89 -24.94 -0.98
C LYS A 266 19.17 -24.35 -2.19
N ARG A 267 18.95 -23.04 -2.22
CA ARG A 267 18.11 -22.35 -3.21
C ARG A 267 18.93 -21.43 -4.11
N ASP A 268 18.42 -21.19 -5.31
CA ASP A 268 18.95 -20.17 -6.21
C ASP A 268 18.39 -18.80 -5.83
N ILE A 269 19.25 -17.94 -5.28
CA ILE A 269 18.89 -16.61 -4.75
C ILE A 269 19.57 -15.46 -5.48
N GLU A 270 20.38 -15.75 -6.51
CA GLU A 270 21.13 -14.71 -7.23
C GLU A 270 20.17 -13.77 -7.96
N ASP A 271 20.33 -12.46 -7.75
CA ASP A 271 19.52 -11.39 -8.33
C ASP A 271 18.00 -11.46 -8.05
N LYS A 272 17.61 -12.10 -6.93
CA LYS A 272 16.21 -12.23 -6.50
C LYS A 272 15.90 -11.45 -5.23
N ILE A 273 14.63 -11.11 -5.05
CA ILE A 273 14.05 -10.65 -3.77
C ILE A 273 13.74 -11.89 -2.94
N ILE A 274 14.31 -11.97 -1.76
CA ILE A 274 14.11 -13.10 -0.84
C ILE A 274 13.06 -12.71 0.18
N LEU A 275 11.98 -13.48 0.24
CA LEU A 275 10.95 -13.37 1.26
C LEU A 275 11.23 -14.41 2.34
N LEU A 276 11.78 -13.98 3.47
CA LEU A 276 12.09 -14.84 4.61
C LEU A 276 10.93 -14.78 5.62
N ARG A 277 10.12 -15.84 5.67
CA ARG A 277 9.07 -16.01 6.70
C ARG A 277 9.59 -16.94 7.80
N ILE A 278 9.63 -16.42 9.02
CA ILE A 278 10.03 -17.18 10.21
C ILE A 278 8.79 -17.35 11.08
N LYS A 279 8.46 -18.60 11.37
CA LYS A 279 7.33 -18.98 12.22
C LYS A 279 7.77 -19.94 13.33
N GLY A 280 6.94 -20.10 14.35
CA GLY A 280 7.18 -21.09 15.41
C GLY A 280 7.14 -20.47 16.80
N GLU A 281 7.36 -21.31 17.80
CA GLU A 281 7.42 -20.92 19.20
C GLU A 281 8.81 -21.22 19.75
N LEU A 282 9.53 -20.18 20.17
CA LEU A 282 10.86 -20.30 20.73
C LEU A 282 10.77 -20.91 22.14
N GLU A 283 11.21 -22.16 22.26
CA GLU A 283 11.31 -22.87 23.53
C GLU A 283 12.49 -22.35 24.37
N ASN A 284 13.54 -21.88 23.71
CA ASN A 284 14.73 -21.31 24.33
C ASN A 284 15.23 -20.09 23.53
N GLY A 285 15.64 -19.06 24.26
CA GLY A 285 16.14 -17.80 23.70
C GLY A 285 15.03 -16.84 23.28
N SER A 286 15.45 -15.76 22.66
CA SER A 286 14.63 -14.61 22.29
C SER A 286 14.84 -14.24 20.82
N ASN A 287 13.96 -13.41 20.26
CA ASN A 287 14.12 -12.93 18.89
C ASN A 287 15.45 -12.19 18.66
N SER A 288 16.05 -11.59 19.70
CA SER A 288 17.37 -10.94 19.61
C SER A 288 18.55 -11.91 19.44
N ASP A 289 18.37 -13.18 19.75
CA ASP A 289 19.43 -14.19 19.58
C ASP A 289 19.56 -14.62 18.10
N ILE A 290 18.53 -14.36 17.28
CA ILE A 290 18.57 -14.58 15.84
C ILE A 290 19.38 -13.45 15.18
N LYS A 291 20.53 -13.79 14.62
CA LYS A 291 21.47 -12.82 14.06
C LYS A 291 21.10 -12.43 12.63
N PHE A 292 20.03 -11.65 12.49
CA PHE A 292 19.58 -11.13 11.19
C PHE A 292 20.69 -10.47 10.36
N PRO A 293 21.62 -9.66 10.92
CA PRO A 293 22.71 -9.10 10.13
C PRO A 293 23.58 -10.16 9.45
N GLN A 294 23.79 -11.32 10.08
CA GLN A 294 24.56 -12.42 9.49
C GLN A 294 23.78 -13.11 8.37
N ILE A 295 22.46 -13.26 8.53
CA ILE A 295 21.58 -13.81 7.51
C ILE A 295 21.55 -12.90 6.27
N GLU A 296 21.39 -11.60 6.48
CA GLU A 296 21.41 -10.58 5.44
C GLU A 296 22.76 -10.56 4.72
N GLU A 297 23.88 -10.57 5.46
CA GLU A 297 25.22 -10.63 4.88
C GLU A 297 25.42 -11.89 4.03
N SER A 298 24.97 -13.05 4.49
CA SER A 298 25.03 -14.31 3.73
C SER A 298 24.24 -14.21 2.42
N ALA A 299 23.03 -13.66 2.47
CA ALA A 299 22.21 -13.45 1.27
C ALA A 299 22.91 -12.53 0.26
N TYR A 300 23.47 -11.41 0.72
CA TYR A 300 24.16 -10.45 -0.16
C TYR A 300 25.50 -10.97 -0.70
N ARG A 301 26.26 -11.78 0.07
CA ARG A 301 27.46 -12.46 -0.44
C ARG A 301 27.14 -13.40 -1.61
N ARG A 302 25.93 -13.96 -1.62
CA ARG A 302 25.38 -14.79 -2.70
C ARG A 302 24.62 -13.97 -3.75
N LYS A 303 24.76 -12.64 -3.71
CA LYS A 303 24.20 -11.67 -4.64
C LYS A 303 22.67 -11.70 -4.72
N ALA A 304 21.98 -12.00 -3.61
CA ALA A 304 20.56 -11.66 -3.51
C ALA A 304 20.37 -10.15 -3.74
N TYR A 305 19.31 -9.78 -4.46
CA TYR A 305 19.02 -8.37 -4.72
C TYR A 305 18.58 -7.67 -3.43
N PHE A 306 17.64 -8.28 -2.71
CA PHE A 306 17.13 -7.77 -1.45
C PHE A 306 16.53 -8.89 -0.61
N ILE A 307 16.48 -8.72 0.71
CA ILE A 307 15.84 -9.67 1.63
C ILE A 307 14.81 -8.94 2.50
N LEU A 308 13.56 -9.41 2.43
CA LEU A 308 12.46 -8.99 3.30
C LEU A 308 12.21 -10.08 4.33
N LYS A 309 12.13 -9.70 5.60
CA LYS A 309 11.83 -10.61 6.70
C LYS A 309 10.43 -10.38 7.24
N ASN A 310 9.75 -11.47 7.56
CA ASN A 310 8.49 -11.49 8.29
C ASN A 310 8.61 -12.44 9.49
N THR A 311 8.42 -11.90 10.69
CA THR A 311 8.51 -12.63 11.97
C THR A 311 7.22 -12.54 12.78
N HIS A 312 6.08 -12.18 12.17
CA HIS A 312 4.82 -11.99 12.89
C HIS A 312 4.30 -13.30 13.52
N GLU A 313 4.65 -14.45 12.92
CA GLU A 313 4.28 -15.78 13.41
C GLU A 313 5.33 -16.41 14.33
N LEU A 314 6.41 -15.68 14.66
CA LEU A 314 7.43 -16.13 15.60
C LEU A 314 7.08 -15.65 17.00
N LYS A 315 6.70 -16.59 17.86
CA LYS A 315 6.36 -16.35 19.26
C LYS A 315 7.54 -16.70 20.14
N THR A 316 7.84 -15.86 21.12
CA THR A 316 8.63 -16.26 22.28
C THR A 316 7.68 -16.90 23.29
N LYS A 317 8.08 -18.02 23.89
CA LYS A 317 7.33 -18.60 24.99
C LYS A 317 7.39 -17.62 26.17
N GLU A 318 6.35 -16.80 26.31
CA GLU A 318 6.15 -16.02 27.51
C GLU A 318 5.99 -17.01 28.67
N VAL A 319 6.69 -16.77 29.79
CA VAL A 319 6.40 -17.45 31.05
C VAL A 319 4.90 -17.27 31.27
N GLU A 320 4.15 -18.37 31.42
CA GLU A 320 2.73 -18.31 31.79
C GLU A 320 2.59 -17.32 32.95
N THR A 321 2.03 -16.13 32.67
CA THR A 321 1.50 -15.29 33.74
C THR A 321 0.28 -16.07 34.23
N SER A 322 0.52 -16.92 35.23
CA SER A 322 -0.52 -17.57 36.01
C SER A 322 -1.59 -16.53 36.29
N ALA A 323 -2.80 -16.78 35.80
CA ALA A 323 -3.92 -15.86 35.81
C ALA A 323 -3.92 -15.01 37.09
N ILE A 324 -3.63 -13.72 36.94
CA ILE A 324 -3.60 -12.79 38.07
C ILE A 324 -5.05 -12.63 38.52
N GLU A 325 -5.44 -13.32 39.60
CA GLU A 325 -6.69 -13.03 40.31
C GLU A 325 -6.52 -11.67 40.99
N VAL A 326 -6.89 -10.61 40.28
CA VAL A 326 -6.97 -9.27 40.84
C VAL A 326 -8.15 -9.22 41.80
N LYS A 327 -7.88 -9.00 43.09
CA LYS A 327 -8.91 -9.04 44.14
C LYS A 327 -9.63 -7.70 44.31
N ASN A 328 -9.13 -6.61 43.73
CA ASN A 328 -9.71 -5.28 43.86
C ASN A 328 -9.81 -4.52 42.53
N ILE A 329 -11.05 -4.19 42.13
CA ILE A 329 -11.38 -3.50 40.86
C ILE A 329 -10.93 -2.03 40.86
N GLU A 330 -10.68 -1.43 42.02
CA GLU A 330 -10.31 -0.01 42.12
C GLU A 330 -8.81 0.26 41.86
N ASN A 331 -7.92 -0.73 42.00
CA ASN A 331 -6.45 -0.57 41.85
C ASN A 331 -5.81 -1.65 40.97
N VAL A 332 -6.54 -2.15 39.97
CA VAL A 332 -6.16 -3.28 39.10
C VAL A 332 -4.79 -3.09 38.46
N GLU A 333 -4.51 -1.87 37.97
CA GLU A 333 -3.26 -1.56 37.28
C GLU A 333 -2.06 -1.61 38.21
N GLU A 334 -2.15 -0.99 39.39
CA GLU A 334 -1.06 -0.95 40.37
C GLU A 334 -0.78 -2.34 40.97
N GLU A 335 -1.83 -3.13 41.21
CA GLU A 335 -1.72 -4.51 41.71
C GLU A 335 -1.10 -5.44 40.65
N ALA A 336 -1.50 -5.32 39.38
CA ALA A 336 -0.92 -6.09 38.28
C ALA A 336 0.56 -5.76 38.05
N ILE A 337 0.94 -4.48 38.15
CA ILE A 337 2.34 -4.04 37.98
C ILE A 337 3.21 -4.55 39.12
N ASN A 338 2.73 -4.53 40.36
CA ASN A 338 3.47 -5.03 41.52
C ASN A 338 3.67 -6.54 41.42
N ILE A 339 2.62 -7.29 41.07
CA ILE A 339 2.69 -8.75 40.87
C ILE A 339 3.67 -9.10 39.74
N TYR A 340 3.62 -8.40 38.61
CA TYR A 340 4.55 -8.60 37.50
C TYR A 340 6.00 -8.26 37.88
N SER A 341 6.19 -7.17 38.63
CA SER A 341 7.52 -6.71 39.06
C SER A 341 8.17 -7.64 40.09
N ASP A 342 7.38 -8.22 40.99
CA ASP A 342 7.85 -9.22 41.97
C ASP A 342 8.23 -10.55 41.29
N GLN A 343 7.49 -10.94 40.25
CA GLN A 343 7.78 -12.15 39.47
C GLN A 343 8.95 -11.98 38.49
N ASN A 344 9.24 -10.74 38.07
CA ASN A 344 10.29 -10.42 37.10
C ASN A 344 11.14 -9.26 37.59
N PRO A 345 12.09 -9.47 38.53
CA PRO A 345 12.88 -8.38 39.11
C PRO A 345 13.91 -7.85 38.11
N VAL A 346 13.52 -6.83 37.34
CA VAL A 346 14.40 -6.07 36.46
C VAL A 346 14.60 -4.67 37.04
N ASP A 347 15.80 -4.11 36.94
CA ASP A 347 16.12 -2.78 37.47
C ASP A 347 15.22 -1.67 36.89
N PHE A 348 14.59 -1.91 35.74
CA PHE A 348 13.65 -0.99 35.10
C PHE A 348 12.30 -0.93 35.83
N ASN A 349 11.86 -2.03 36.45
CA ASN A 349 10.49 -2.17 36.95
C ASN A 349 10.16 -1.21 38.11
N LYS A 350 11.19 -0.82 38.88
CA LYS A 350 11.09 0.21 39.94
C LYS A 350 10.72 1.61 39.42
N PHE A 351 10.82 1.87 38.12
CA PHE A 351 10.43 3.14 37.50
C PHE A 351 9.02 3.12 36.90
N ILE A 352 8.40 1.94 36.72
CA ILE A 352 7.09 1.80 36.05
C ILE A 352 5.99 2.63 36.73
N PRO A 353 5.81 2.59 38.07
CA PRO A 353 4.75 3.37 38.71
C PRO A 353 4.92 4.88 38.50
N GLN A 354 6.18 5.36 38.51
CA GLN A 354 6.50 6.78 38.32
C GLN A 354 6.26 7.22 36.88
N LEU A 355 6.60 6.36 35.90
CA LEU A 355 6.37 6.64 34.49
C LEU A 355 4.88 6.68 34.14
N ILE A 356 4.09 5.74 34.65
CA ILE A 356 2.64 5.73 34.42
C ILE A 356 2.01 7.01 34.98
N HIS A 357 2.40 7.42 36.19
CA HIS A 357 1.93 8.67 36.76
C HIS A 357 2.26 9.88 35.87
N SER A 358 3.51 10.01 35.42
CA SER A 358 3.92 11.12 34.53
C SER A 358 3.19 11.09 33.19
N LEU A 359 3.01 9.91 32.60
CA LEU A 359 2.32 9.74 31.30
C LEU A 359 0.80 9.92 31.39
N SER A 360 0.22 9.79 32.59
CA SER A 360 -1.20 10.05 32.86
C SER A 360 -1.54 11.53 33.00
N ILE A 361 -0.54 12.43 33.03
CA ILE A 361 -0.76 13.86 33.19
C ILE A 361 -1.35 14.43 31.90
N GLU A 362 -2.55 15.00 32.01
CA GLU A 362 -3.23 15.61 30.89
C GLU A 362 -2.62 16.96 30.49
N LYS A 363 -2.88 17.35 29.25
CA LYS A 363 -2.49 18.63 28.68
C LYS A 363 -3.30 19.75 29.33
N GLN A 364 -2.62 20.81 29.76
CA GLN A 364 -3.29 21.96 30.40
C GLN A 364 -4.00 22.85 29.37
N GLU A 365 -5.06 23.54 29.81
CA GLU A 365 -5.81 24.47 28.98
C GLU A 365 -4.93 25.65 28.55
N GLY A 366 -4.78 25.87 27.25
CA GLY A 366 -3.90 26.88 26.67
C GLY A 366 -2.44 26.43 26.41
N GLU A 367 -2.05 25.21 26.79
CA GLU A 367 -0.71 24.67 26.52
C GLU A 367 -0.56 24.33 25.01
N LYS A 368 0.61 24.64 24.42
CA LYS A 368 0.92 24.19 23.06
C LYS A 368 1.30 22.72 23.08
N ILE A 369 0.96 21.97 22.02
CA ILE A 369 1.24 20.52 21.91
C ILE A 369 2.74 20.24 22.11
N GLU A 370 3.60 21.03 21.47
CA GLU A 370 5.07 20.89 21.60
C GLU A 370 5.56 21.11 23.04
N SER A 371 4.97 22.07 23.77
CA SER A 371 5.30 22.32 25.18
C SER A 371 4.86 21.16 26.07
N PHE A 372 3.67 20.60 25.82
CA PHE A 372 3.16 19.44 26.53
C PHE A 372 4.05 18.22 26.31
N THR A 373 4.40 17.91 25.05
CA THR A 373 5.27 16.78 24.71
C THR A 373 6.66 16.93 25.34
N ASN A 374 7.26 18.11 25.29
CA ASN A 374 8.57 18.35 25.92
C ASN A 374 8.52 18.18 27.44
N ARG A 375 7.45 18.66 28.08
CA ARG A 375 7.25 18.53 29.53
C ARG A 375 7.15 17.06 29.98
N ILE A 376 6.34 16.25 29.29
CA ILE A 376 6.19 14.82 29.57
C ILE A 376 7.51 14.07 29.31
N MET A 377 8.20 14.40 28.22
CA MET A 377 9.50 13.78 27.88
C MET A 377 10.60 14.12 28.88
N ASP A 378 10.68 15.35 29.37
CA ASP A 378 11.67 15.77 30.35
C ASP A 378 11.43 15.14 31.73
N GLU A 379 10.17 14.91 32.08
CA GLU A 379 9.79 14.22 33.31
C GLU A 379 10.11 12.72 33.24
N ALA A 380 9.79 12.07 32.11
CA ALA A 380 10.17 10.68 31.87
C ALA A 380 11.70 10.47 31.90
N LYS A 381 12.49 11.39 31.32
CA LYS A 381 13.97 11.34 31.38
C LYS A 381 14.50 11.45 32.81
N LYS A 382 13.92 12.32 33.63
CA LYS A 382 14.29 12.45 35.06
C LYS A 382 14.03 11.17 35.83
N ILE A 383 12.88 10.53 35.58
CA ILE A 383 12.51 9.26 36.21
C ILE A 383 13.52 8.16 35.81
N LEU A 384 13.88 8.09 34.53
CA LEU A 384 14.83 7.11 33.99
C LEU A 384 16.31 7.44 34.25
N LYS A 385 16.61 8.58 34.88
CA LYS A 385 17.98 9.07 35.14
C LYS A 385 18.86 9.18 33.88
N PHE A 386 18.25 9.58 32.77
CA PHE A 386 18.93 9.86 31.49
C PHE A 386 19.52 11.27 31.42
#